data_AF-A0A972ZCA9-F1
#
_entry.id   AF-A0A972ZCA9-F1
#
_cell.length_a   1.000
_cell.length_b   1.000
_cell.length_c   1.000
_cell.angle_alpha   90.00
_cell.angle_beta   90.00
_cell.angle_gamma   90.00
#
_symmetry.space_group_name_H-M   'P 1'
#
loop_
_entity.id
_entity.type
_entity.pdbx_description
1 polymer ?
#
loop_
_entity_poly.entity_id
_entity_poly.type
_entity_poly.pdbx_seq_one_letter_code
_entity_poly.pdbx_strand_id
1 'polypeptide(L)'
;MAKTTAPRRLSPESKKLWAKVIEDYGIEDAAFLRVLEVGLLALDRAESCRKRIETDGLMVADRFKQKKSHPLLPVERDSRAQWFQAVKTLGLDPEGLE
;
A
#
# COMPACT_ATOMS: atom_id res chain seq x y z
N MET A 1 12.35 19.01 15.94
CA MET A 1 11.34 18.49 14.99
C MET A 1 10.47 17.50 15.73
N ALA A 2 9.15 17.69 15.75
CA ALA A 2 8.25 16.77 16.43
C ALA A 2 8.23 15.45 15.66
N LYS A 3 8.54 14.34 16.34
CA LYS A 3 8.63 13.02 15.69
C LYS A 3 7.21 12.52 15.40
N THR A 4 6.71 12.74 14.18
CA THR A 4 5.40 12.24 13.76
C THR A 4 5.39 10.72 13.80
N THR A 5 4.65 10.18 14.77
CA THR A 5 4.64 8.73 15.04
C THR A 5 3.82 8.00 13.99
N ALA A 6 4.39 6.92 13.43
CA ALA A 6 3.70 6.10 12.45
C ALA A 6 2.40 5.50 13.01
N PRO A 7 1.30 5.49 12.23
CA PRO A 7 0.03 4.89 12.64
C PRO A 7 0.16 3.41 13.04
N ARG A 8 -0.49 3.02 14.14
CA ARG A 8 -0.37 1.67 14.72
C ARG A 8 -0.75 0.54 13.76
N ARG A 9 -1.71 0.81 12.86
CA ARG A 9 -2.32 -0.16 11.94
C ARG A 9 -1.44 -0.51 10.74
N LEU A 10 -0.38 0.27 10.48
CA LEU A 10 0.58 -0.03 9.41
C LEU A 10 1.38 -1.30 9.72
N SER A 11 1.71 -2.04 8.67
CA SER A 11 2.65 -3.16 8.74
C SER A 11 4.04 -2.68 9.21
N PRO A 12 4.92 -3.59 9.67
CA PRO A 12 6.29 -3.24 10.00
C PRO A 12 7.05 -2.61 8.82
N GLU A 13 6.79 -3.07 7.59
CA GLU A 13 7.41 -2.56 6.36
C GLU A 13 6.92 -1.13 6.08
N SER A 14 5.60 -0.91 6.10
CA SER A 14 5.01 0.41 5.92
C SER A 14 5.38 1.41 7.02
N LYS A 15 5.64 0.96 8.25
CA LYS A 15 6.16 1.84 9.32
C LYS A 15 7.58 2.33 9.03
N LYS A 16 8.43 1.49 8.44
CA LYS A 16 9.77 1.91 8.00
C LYS A 16 9.68 2.93 6.88
N LEU A 17 8.81 2.67 5.89
CA LEU A 17 8.60 3.60 4.78
C LEU A 17 8.00 4.93 5.25
N TRP A 18 7.06 4.90 6.21
CA TRP A 18 6.58 6.12 6.88
C TRP A 18 7.74 6.91 7.46
N ALA A 19 8.61 6.29 8.26
CA ALA A 19 9.72 6.98 8.88
C ALA A 19 10.68 7.60 7.84
N LYS A 20 11.02 6.84 6.78
CA LYS A 20 11.85 7.29 5.65
C LYS A 20 11.23 8.52 4.96
N VAL A 21 9.95 8.46 4.60
CA VAL A 21 9.26 9.57 3.94
C VAL A 21 9.19 10.82 4.82
N ILE A 22 8.93 10.67 6.13
CA ILE A 22 8.93 11.80 7.05
C ILE A 22 10.33 12.42 7.19
N GLU A 23 11.38 11.59 7.23
CA GLU A 23 12.78 12.04 7.31
C GLU A 23 13.23 12.76 6.04
N ASP A 24 12.95 12.20 4.87
CA ASP A 24 13.42 12.72 3.58
C ASP A 24 12.64 13.96 3.12
N TYR A 25 11.33 14.01 3.38
CA TYR A 25 10.44 15.05 2.84
C TYR A 25 9.90 16.03 3.89
N GLY A 26 10.13 15.78 5.19
CA GLY A 26 9.74 16.71 6.25
C GLY A 26 8.24 17.01 6.30
N ILE A 27 7.39 16.01 6.04
CA ILE A 27 5.93 16.22 5.98
C ILE A 27 5.38 16.51 7.39
N GLU A 28 4.94 17.74 7.62
CA GLU A 28 4.34 18.17 8.89
C GLU A 28 2.83 18.45 8.79
N ASP A 29 2.31 18.70 7.57
CA ASP A 29 0.90 19.02 7.34
C ASP A 29 -0.01 17.81 7.61
N ALA A 30 -1.06 18.02 8.41
CA ALA A 30 -1.97 16.95 8.84
C ALA A 30 -2.74 16.29 7.67
N ALA A 31 -3.07 17.04 6.61
CA ALA A 31 -3.75 16.48 5.45
C ALA A 31 -2.78 15.59 4.65
N PHE A 32 -1.54 16.02 4.44
CA PHE A 32 -0.52 15.20 3.79
C PHE A 32 -0.12 13.98 4.61
N LEU A 33 -0.01 14.10 5.94
CA LEU A 33 0.17 12.94 6.81
C LEU A 33 -0.96 11.92 6.66
N ARG A 34 -2.20 12.38 6.50
CA ARG A 34 -3.33 11.49 6.27
C ARG A 34 -3.30 10.82 4.91
N VAL A 35 -2.87 11.53 3.86
CA VAL A 35 -2.66 10.95 2.52
C VAL A 35 -1.58 9.88 2.56
N LEU A 36 -0.46 10.13 3.26
CA LEU A 36 0.61 9.13 3.44
C LEU A 36 0.09 7.88 4.15
N GLU A 37 -0.68 8.03 5.22
CA GLU A 37 -1.24 6.91 5.95
C GLU A 37 -2.14 6.06 5.06
N VAL A 38 -3.05 6.69 4.32
CA VAL A 38 -3.98 6.00 3.42
C VAL A 38 -3.23 5.29 2.30
N GLY A 39 -2.20 5.94 1.72
CA GLY A 39 -1.34 5.34 0.70
C GLY A 39 -0.63 4.08 1.20
N LEU A 40 -0.02 4.15 2.40
CA LEU A 40 0.69 3.01 2.98
C LEU A 40 -0.24 1.87 3.39
N LEU A 41 -1.45 2.17 3.87
CA LEU A 41 -2.47 1.14 4.11
C LEU A 41 -2.92 0.46 2.81
N ALA A 42 -2.97 1.19 1.69
CA ALA A 42 -3.25 0.63 0.37
C ALA A 42 -2.09 -0.27 -0.10
N LEU A 43 -0.84 0.14 0.12
CA LEU A 43 0.34 -0.69 -0.15
C LEU A 43 0.31 -2.00 0.65
N ASP A 44 0.04 -1.93 1.96
CA ASP A 44 -0.11 -3.11 2.83
C ASP A 44 -1.20 -4.05 2.32
N ARG A 45 -2.33 -3.49 1.85
CA ARG A 45 -3.43 -4.27 1.27
C ARG A 45 -3.01 -4.96 -0.02
N ALA A 46 -2.32 -4.26 -0.90
CA ALA A 46 -1.81 -4.82 -2.15
C ALA A 46 -0.86 -6.00 -1.89
N GLU A 47 0.10 -5.83 -0.98
CA GLU A 47 1.04 -6.89 -0.58
C GLU A 47 0.32 -8.10 0.03
N SER A 48 -0.69 -7.89 0.86
CA SER A 48 -1.49 -8.98 1.41
C SER A 48 -2.28 -9.73 0.32
N CYS A 49 -2.80 -9.01 -0.68
CA CYS A 49 -3.49 -9.63 -1.82
C CYS A 49 -2.51 -10.42 -2.67
N ARG A 50 -1.34 -9.85 -3.00
CA ARG A 50 -0.28 -10.51 -3.78
C ARG A 50 0.12 -11.84 -3.14
N LYS A 51 0.48 -11.83 -1.85
CA LYS A 51 0.88 -13.05 -1.10
C LYS A 51 -0.22 -14.13 -1.13
N ARG A 52 -1.49 -13.71 -1.05
CA ARG A 52 -2.61 -14.64 -1.11
C ARG A 52 -2.82 -15.20 -2.52
N ILE A 53 -2.73 -14.37 -3.55
CA ILE A 53 -2.86 -14.78 -4.96
C ILE A 53 -1.73 -15.73 -5.35
N GLU A 54 -0.51 -15.51 -4.86
CA GLU A 54 0.63 -16.41 -5.07
C GLU A 54 0.39 -17.79 -4.44
N THR A 55 -0.26 -17.83 -3.28
CA THR A 55 -0.61 -19.08 -2.59
C THR A 55 -1.76 -19.82 -3.27
N ASP A 56 -2.83 -19.11 -3.64
CA ASP A 56 -4.06 -19.70 -4.18
C ASP A 56 -3.97 -19.96 -5.70
N GLY A 57 -3.10 -19.23 -6.39
CA GLY A 57 -2.93 -19.22 -7.85
C GLY A 57 -3.76 -18.15 -8.57
N LEU A 58 -3.32 -17.76 -9.78
CA LEU A 58 -3.97 -16.71 -10.59
C LEU A 58 -5.43 -17.03 -10.99
N MET A 59 -5.77 -18.32 -11.03
CA MET A 59 -7.13 -18.80 -11.28
C MET A 59 -7.55 -19.78 -10.19
N VAL A 60 -8.76 -19.58 -9.66
CA VAL A 60 -9.37 -20.45 -8.64
C VAL A 60 -10.59 -21.15 -9.23
N ALA A 61 -10.88 -22.36 -8.75
CA ALA A 61 -12.07 -23.09 -9.16
C ALA A 61 -13.29 -22.66 -8.33
N ASP A 62 -14.43 -22.44 -8.99
CA ASP A 62 -15.69 -22.24 -8.29
C ASP A 62 -16.36 -23.56 -7.87
N ARG A 63 -17.54 -23.50 -7.26
CA ARG A 63 -18.30 -24.68 -6.82
C ARG A 63 -18.64 -25.67 -7.95
N PHE A 64 -18.58 -25.26 -9.21
CA PHE A 64 -18.83 -26.08 -10.39
C PHE A 64 -17.53 -26.51 -11.08
N LYS A 65 -16.37 -26.34 -10.42
CA LYS A 65 -15.03 -26.64 -10.95
C LYS A 65 -14.61 -25.79 -12.16
N GLN A 66 -15.30 -24.68 -12.43
CA GLN A 66 -14.89 -23.76 -13.49
C GLN A 66 -13.76 -22.86 -13.00
N LYS A 67 -12.70 -22.71 -13.80
CA LYS A 67 -11.60 -21.79 -13.49
C LYS A 67 -12.05 -20.34 -13.71
N LYS A 68 -11.88 -19.51 -12.69
CA LYS A 68 -12.13 -18.06 -12.73
C LYS A 68 -10.91 -17.31 -12.22
N SER A 69 -10.75 -16.07 -12.67
CA SER A 69 -9.72 -15.16 -12.13
C SER A 69 -9.84 -15.06 -10.61
N HIS A 70 -8.69 -15.05 -9.93
CA HIS A 70 -8.69 -14.93 -8.48
C HIS A 70 -9.42 -13.63 -8.05
N PRO A 71 -10.37 -13.71 -7.11
CA PRO A 71 -11.19 -12.55 -6.69
C PRO A 71 -10.39 -11.38 -6.09
N LEU A 72 -9.12 -11.58 -5.73
CA LEU A 72 -8.27 -10.54 -5.16
C LEU A 72 -7.46 -9.77 -6.20
N LEU A 73 -7.39 -10.24 -7.45
CA LEU A 73 -6.71 -9.51 -8.53
C LEU A 73 -7.21 -8.07 -8.70
N PRO A 74 -8.53 -7.77 -8.72
CA PRO A 74 -8.99 -6.38 -8.78
C PRO A 74 -8.62 -5.59 -7.52
N VAL A 75 -8.67 -6.22 -6.33
CA VAL A 75 -8.33 -5.55 -5.07
C VAL A 75 -6.85 -5.18 -5.02
N GLU A 76 -5.96 -6.09 -5.44
CA GLU A 76 -4.53 -5.82 -5.56
C GLU A 76 -4.28 -4.66 -6.51
N ARG A 77 -4.87 -4.71 -7.72
CA ARG A 77 -4.72 -3.67 -8.73
C ARG A 77 -5.15 -2.29 -8.20
N ASP A 78 -6.35 -2.22 -7.62
CA ASP A 78 -6.93 -0.95 -7.17
C ASP A 78 -6.15 -0.39 -5.97
N SER A 79 -5.69 -1.26 -5.07
CA SER A 79 -4.86 -0.86 -3.93
C SER A 79 -3.48 -0.35 -4.38
N ARG A 80 -2.84 -1.01 -5.37
CA ARG A 80 -1.59 -0.53 -5.97
C ARG A 80 -1.79 0.82 -6.66
N ALA A 81 -2.89 1.01 -7.39
CA ALA A 81 -3.20 2.29 -8.03
C ALA A 81 -3.38 3.41 -6.99
N GLN A 82 -4.06 3.13 -5.87
CA GLN A 82 -4.25 4.08 -4.79
C GLN A 82 -2.93 4.47 -4.11
N TRP A 83 -2.00 3.52 -3.94
CA TRP A 83 -0.64 3.83 -3.46
C TRP A 83 0.07 4.84 -4.40
N PHE A 84 0.12 4.56 -5.70
CA PHE A 84 0.76 5.46 -6.66
C PHE A 84 0.06 6.83 -6.74
N GLN A 85 -1.26 6.87 -6.59
CA GLN A 85 -1.99 8.13 -6.52
C GLN A 85 -1.63 8.93 -5.25
N ALA A 86 -1.43 8.27 -4.10
CA ALA A 86 -0.96 8.93 -2.89
C ALA A 86 0.46 9.48 -3.06
N VAL A 87 1.38 8.71 -3.62
CA VAL A 87 2.76 9.14 -3.95
C VAL A 87 2.73 10.39 -4.84
N LYS A 88 1.93 10.38 -5.91
CA LYS A 88 1.75 11.54 -6.80
C LYS A 88 1.15 12.74 -6.08
N THR A 89 0.14 12.52 -5.23
CA THR A 89 -0.53 13.60 -4.48
C THR A 89 0.41 14.27 -3.49
N LEU A 90 1.33 13.50 -2.91
CA LEU A 90 2.35 13.99 -1.98
C LEU A 90 3.57 14.59 -2.69
N GLY A 91 3.67 14.47 -4.01
CA GLY A 91 4.82 14.94 -4.79
C GLY A 91 6.12 14.18 -4.48
N LEU A 92 6.01 12.93 -4.03
CA LEU A 92 7.18 12.09 -3.72
C LEU A 92 7.80 11.57 -5.01
N ASP A 93 9.13 11.42 -5.01
CA ASP A 93 9.85 10.75 -6.09
C ASP A 93 9.80 9.22 -5.90
N PRO A 94 9.18 8.45 -6.82
CA PRO A 94 9.12 7.00 -6.71
C PRO A 94 10.49 6.32 -6.69
N GLU A 95 11.51 6.89 -7.36
CA GLU A 95 12.86 6.31 -7.42
C GLU A 95 13.56 6.36 -6.04
N GLY A 96 13.20 7.33 -5.20
CA GLY A 96 13.71 7.44 -3.82
C GLY A 96 13.03 6.47 -2.82
N LEU A 97 11.97 5.78 -3.22
CA LEU A 97 11.14 4.94 -2.33
C LEU A 97 11.43 3.45 -2.41
N GLU A 98 12.48 3.05 -3.14
CA GLU A 98 13.02 1.67 -3.13
C GLU A 98 13.61 1.26 -1.77
#